data_AF-A0AAD8J3P6-F1
#
_entry.id   AF-A0AAD8J3P6-F1
#
_cell.length_a   1.000
_cell.length_b   1.000
_cell.length_c   1.000
_cell.angle_alpha   90.00
_cell.angle_beta   90.00
_cell.angle_gamma   90.00
#
_symmetry.space_group_name_H-M   'P 1'
#
loop_
_entity.id
_entity.type
_entity.pdbx_description
1 polymer ?
#
loop_
_entity_poly.entity_id
_entity_poly.type
_entity_poly.pdbx_seq_one_letter_code
_entity_poly.pdbx_strand_id
1 'polypeptide(L)'
;MEVVNHHHLPFPSLLGFNQSPLVPKFVSVFRKTQVFKTTLKSKFLITSTSSSRVSSFLKCCCTSNQNDNTSKPSQGFSVLESDIECDIGSLWSTMGLYMFSFHIPLSFGGLSIVSQLLHTSSLDHQTQAISVLLLQILELVVVSLLLRFSAKPPYKIFSNVEADTMTNERNWLLASVFGFGFLVLLVFITSLIADSLIGPKDVNNPVLKEILLSGSISLTACSLVYCIITPFLEETVYRGFLLKYLASTMEWPQALLISSAIFSAAHLSGENFLQLFIIGLVLGCSYCWTGKLSSSIAIHSMYNALTLLITLTS
;
A
#
# COMPACT_ATOMS: atom_id res chain seq x y z
N MET A 1 -18.11 7.70 55.87
CA MET A 1 -17.41 6.54 55.27
C MET A 1 -17.82 6.55 53.80
N GLU A 2 -17.17 7.41 53.01
CA GLU A 2 -17.50 7.62 51.60
C GLU A 2 -16.80 6.57 50.75
N VAL A 3 -17.60 5.91 49.92
CA VAL A 3 -17.16 4.94 48.92
C VAL A 3 -16.51 5.71 47.79
N VAL A 4 -15.18 5.58 47.64
CA VAL A 4 -14.44 6.15 46.51
C VAL A 4 -14.77 5.32 45.27
N ASN A 5 -15.62 5.88 44.40
CA ASN A 5 -15.82 5.40 43.04
C ASN A 5 -14.53 5.54 42.24
N HIS A 6 -13.93 4.42 41.85
CA HIS A 6 -12.92 4.40 40.80
C HIS A 6 -13.59 4.72 39.46
N HIS A 7 -13.57 6.00 39.08
CA HIS A 7 -13.81 6.39 37.70
C HIS A 7 -12.68 5.84 36.83
N HIS A 8 -13.00 4.82 36.03
CA HIS A 8 -12.24 4.45 34.84
C HIS A 8 -12.16 5.68 33.93
N LEU A 9 -11.03 6.38 33.96
CA LEU A 9 -10.71 7.40 32.97
C LEU A 9 -10.61 6.71 31.59
N PRO A 10 -11.17 7.31 30.52
CA PRO A 10 -11.05 6.77 29.18
C PRO A 10 -9.58 6.77 28.76
N PHE A 11 -9.11 5.66 28.21
CA PHE A 11 -7.79 5.55 27.59
C PHE A 11 -7.59 6.72 26.61
N PRO A 12 -6.58 7.59 26.81
CA PRO A 12 -6.19 8.51 25.75
C PRO A 12 -5.77 7.66 24.55
N SER A 13 -6.27 8.03 23.37
CA SER A 13 -6.19 7.27 22.14
C SER A 13 -4.76 6.91 21.73
N LEU A 14 -4.28 5.75 22.21
CA LEU A 14 -3.13 4.99 21.67
C LEU A 14 -3.34 4.58 20.18
N LEU A 15 -4.55 4.82 19.65
CA LEU A 15 -4.97 4.66 18.25
C LEU A 15 -4.33 5.66 17.27
N GLY A 16 -3.47 6.59 17.71
CA GLY A 16 -2.87 7.62 16.87
C GLY A 16 -1.81 7.12 15.87
N PHE A 17 -1.26 5.92 16.08
CA PHE A 17 -0.29 5.32 15.17
C PHE A 17 -0.99 4.50 14.08
N ASN A 18 -1.75 5.18 13.22
CA ASN A 18 -2.39 4.54 12.09
C ASN A 18 -1.29 4.10 11.10
N GLN A 19 -1.08 2.78 10.94
CA GLN A 19 -0.06 2.18 10.06
C GLN A 19 -0.30 2.41 8.57
N SER A 20 -1.40 3.10 8.23
CA SER A 20 -1.70 3.48 6.86
C SER A 20 -0.52 4.28 6.26
N PRO A 21 -0.15 4.05 4.98
CA PRO A 21 0.65 5.00 4.23
C PRO A 21 0.05 6.35 4.50
N LEU A 22 0.85 7.23 5.11
CA LEU A 22 0.50 8.62 5.15
C LEU A 22 0.27 9.00 3.70
N VAL A 23 -0.86 9.61 3.44
CA VAL A 23 -1.19 10.06 2.10
C VAL A 23 -0.89 11.54 2.10
N PRO A 24 0.24 11.99 1.53
CA PRO A 24 0.57 13.40 1.53
C PRO A 24 -0.39 14.11 0.59
N LYS A 25 -1.20 15.03 1.11
CA LYS A 25 -1.88 16.01 0.26
C LYS A 25 -0.87 17.09 -0.07
N PHE A 26 -0.10 16.86 -1.13
CA PHE A 26 1.01 17.71 -1.59
C PHE A 26 0.69 19.21 -1.68
N VAL A 27 -0.58 19.57 -1.90
CA VAL A 27 -1.03 20.95 -2.04
C VAL A 27 -0.73 21.79 -0.79
N SER A 28 -0.87 21.25 0.42
CA SER A 28 -0.62 21.98 1.67
C SER A 28 0.89 22.17 1.94
N VAL A 29 1.69 21.18 1.57
CA VAL A 29 3.16 21.21 1.64
C VAL A 29 3.71 22.32 0.75
N PHE A 30 3.26 22.36 -0.51
CA PHE A 30 3.68 23.42 -1.44
C PHE A 30 3.14 24.80 -1.04
N ARG A 31 1.95 24.88 -0.40
CA ARG A 31 1.40 26.15 0.08
C ARG A 31 2.24 26.76 1.22
N LYS A 32 2.84 25.94 2.09
CA LYS A 32 3.82 26.38 3.11
C LYS A 32 5.14 26.84 2.49
N THR A 33 5.62 26.18 1.43
CA THR A 33 6.81 26.62 0.69
C THR A 33 6.56 27.90 -0.13
N GLN A 34 5.30 28.21 -0.47
CA GLN A 34 4.93 29.38 -1.27
C GLN A 34 4.91 30.70 -0.50
N VAL A 35 5.08 30.70 0.82
CA VAL A 35 5.27 31.93 1.62
C VAL A 35 6.64 32.58 1.33
N PHE A 36 7.54 31.90 0.60
CA PHE A 36 8.87 32.42 0.24
C PHE A 36 9.11 32.48 -1.28
N LYS A 37 8.30 33.29 -1.98
CA LYS A 37 8.73 34.24 -3.04
C LYS A 37 7.53 34.65 -3.91
N THR A 38 7.07 35.87 -3.67
CA THR A 38 6.32 36.66 -4.65
C THR A 38 7.23 37.15 -5.77
N THR A 39 6.60 37.32 -6.94
CA THR A 39 7.00 38.13 -8.11
C THR A 39 7.68 37.39 -9.27
N LEU A 40 6.87 36.99 -10.26
CA LEU A 40 7.10 37.46 -11.64
C LEU A 40 5.81 37.41 -12.47
N LYS A 41 5.49 38.55 -13.10
CA LYS A 41 4.33 38.77 -13.97
C LYS A 41 4.53 38.14 -15.36
N SER A 42 3.54 37.35 -15.77
CA SER A 42 2.74 37.42 -17.01
C SER A 42 3.38 37.38 -18.42
N LYS A 43 2.69 36.59 -19.25
CA LYS A 43 2.53 36.58 -20.73
C LYS A 43 3.44 35.62 -21.50
N PHE A 44 2.86 34.56 -22.10
CA PHE A 44 2.57 34.56 -23.54
C PHE A 44 1.66 33.38 -23.99
N LEU A 45 0.84 33.72 -24.98
CA LEU A 45 -0.14 33.05 -25.85
C LEU A 45 -0.47 31.54 -25.77
N ILE A 46 -1.79 31.34 -25.83
CA ILE A 46 -2.54 30.20 -26.36
C ILE A 46 -2.41 30.14 -27.89
N THR A 47 -2.19 28.95 -28.44
CA THR A 47 -2.75 28.55 -29.75
C THR A 47 -3.26 27.12 -29.66
N SER A 48 -4.54 26.95 -29.97
CA SER A 48 -5.26 25.67 -30.06
C SER A 48 -5.00 24.96 -31.38
N THR A 49 -5.16 23.64 -31.40
CA THR A 49 -5.80 22.74 -32.40
C THR A 49 -5.25 21.33 -32.12
N SER A 50 -5.94 20.19 -32.16
CA SER A 50 -7.30 19.81 -32.52
C SER A 50 -7.49 18.31 -32.22
N SER A 51 -8.75 17.88 -32.09
CA SER A 51 -9.27 16.59 -32.62
C SER A 51 -9.09 15.28 -31.83
N SER A 52 -10.13 14.98 -31.04
CA SER A 52 -10.93 13.72 -30.98
C SER A 52 -10.25 12.34 -31.09
N ARG A 53 -10.53 11.47 -30.11
CA ARG A 53 -11.58 10.43 -30.20
C ARG A 53 -11.74 9.69 -28.87
N VAL A 54 -12.97 9.70 -28.38
CA VAL A 54 -13.51 8.74 -27.41
C VAL A 54 -13.83 7.46 -28.19
N SER A 55 -13.41 6.29 -27.70
CA SER A 55 -14.09 5.05 -28.03
C SER A 55 -14.07 4.08 -26.87
N SER A 56 -15.26 3.92 -26.31
CA SER A 56 -15.77 2.75 -25.61
C SER A 56 -15.34 1.43 -26.24
N PHE A 57 -14.99 0.43 -25.44
CA PHE A 57 -15.26 -0.97 -25.78
C PHE A 57 -15.54 -1.77 -24.49
N LEU A 58 -16.81 -1.74 -24.08
CA LEU A 58 -17.46 -2.90 -23.50
C LEU A 58 -17.72 -3.88 -24.64
N LYS A 59 -17.11 -5.07 -24.61
CA LYS A 59 -17.66 -6.22 -25.34
C LYS A 59 -17.29 -7.51 -24.62
N CYS A 60 -18.30 -8.07 -23.95
CA CYS A 60 -18.38 -9.45 -23.54
C CYS A 60 -18.62 -10.33 -24.78
N CYS A 61 -17.94 -11.49 -24.86
CA CYS A 61 -18.43 -12.66 -25.58
C CYS A 61 -17.69 -13.92 -25.12
N CYS A 62 -18.48 -14.97 -24.86
CA CYS A 62 -18.09 -16.26 -24.30
C CYS A 62 -17.54 -17.28 -25.33
N THR A 63 -16.82 -18.28 -24.80
CA THR A 63 -16.75 -19.73 -25.17
C THR A 63 -16.38 -20.18 -26.60
N SER A 64 -15.25 -20.90 -26.73
CA SER A 64 -15.16 -22.37 -26.98
C SER A 64 -13.97 -22.79 -27.87
N ASN A 65 -13.33 -23.88 -27.43
CA ASN A 65 -12.60 -24.93 -28.17
C ASN A 65 -11.19 -24.71 -28.73
N GLN A 66 -10.35 -25.69 -28.37
CA GLN A 66 -9.00 -25.99 -28.83
C GLN A 66 -8.87 -26.04 -30.37
N ASN A 67 -7.78 -25.48 -30.87
CA ASN A 67 -6.82 -26.24 -31.69
C ASN A 67 -5.50 -25.47 -31.80
N ASP A 68 -4.41 -26.17 -31.53
CA ASP A 68 -3.03 -25.72 -31.66
C ASP A 68 -2.73 -25.20 -33.07
N ASN A 69 -2.07 -24.05 -33.14
CA ASN A 69 -1.00 -23.77 -34.11
C ASN A 69 -0.16 -22.57 -33.64
N THR A 70 1.12 -22.87 -33.45
CA THR A 70 2.29 -22.00 -33.29
C THR A 70 2.11 -20.54 -33.78
N SER A 71 1.82 -19.65 -32.84
CA SER A 71 2.12 -18.22 -32.95
C SER A 71 2.80 -17.78 -31.66
N LYS A 72 3.92 -17.05 -31.75
CA LYS A 72 4.54 -16.41 -30.59
C LYS A 72 3.44 -15.61 -29.87
N PRO A 73 3.22 -15.77 -28.56
CA PRO A 73 2.18 -15.00 -27.88
C PRO A 73 2.57 -13.53 -28.03
N SER A 74 1.69 -12.72 -28.62
CA SER A 74 1.79 -11.26 -28.54
C SER A 74 1.98 -10.93 -27.06
N GLN A 75 3.11 -10.34 -26.67
CA GLN A 75 3.39 -10.04 -25.27
C GLN A 75 2.28 -9.12 -24.75
N GLY A 76 1.34 -9.69 -24.00
CA GLY A 76 0.29 -8.96 -23.33
C GLY A 76 0.86 -7.98 -22.30
N PHE A 77 0.01 -7.08 -21.81
CA PHE A 77 0.39 -6.17 -20.74
C PHE A 77 0.80 -6.94 -19.48
N SER A 78 -0.01 -7.91 -19.07
CA SER A 78 0.24 -8.77 -17.90
C SER A 78 1.12 -9.96 -18.24
N VAL A 79 2.05 -10.27 -17.33
CA VAL A 79 2.89 -11.48 -17.35
C VAL A 79 2.28 -12.61 -16.49
N LEU A 80 1.20 -12.33 -15.74
CA LEU A 80 0.54 -13.32 -14.89
C LEU A 80 -0.29 -14.30 -15.74
N GLU A 81 -0.14 -15.59 -15.45
CA GLU A 81 -0.81 -16.71 -16.14
C GLU A 81 -2.21 -16.98 -15.56
N SER A 82 -3.19 -17.29 -16.42
CA SER A 82 -4.62 -17.35 -16.08
C SER A 82 -5.19 -18.75 -15.85
N ASP A 83 -4.38 -19.81 -15.96
CA ASP A 83 -4.91 -21.16 -16.23
C ASP A 83 -4.53 -22.19 -15.16
N ILE A 84 -4.87 -21.94 -13.89
CA ILE A 84 -4.69 -22.94 -12.82
C ILE A 84 -6.01 -23.20 -12.12
N GLU A 85 -6.37 -24.48 -11.99
CA GLU A 85 -7.51 -24.95 -11.22
C GLU A 85 -7.27 -24.65 -9.73
N CYS A 86 -7.70 -23.47 -9.30
CA CYS A 86 -7.39 -22.92 -7.99
C CYS A 86 -8.55 -23.06 -7.01
N ASP A 87 -8.27 -23.62 -5.83
CA ASP A 87 -9.21 -23.78 -4.73
C ASP A 87 -9.51 -22.44 -4.03
N ILE A 88 -10.41 -21.64 -4.61
CA ILE A 88 -10.74 -20.28 -4.18
C ILE A 88 -11.15 -20.21 -2.68
N GLY A 89 -11.67 -21.31 -2.11
CA GLY A 89 -12.00 -21.40 -0.70
C GLY A 89 -10.76 -21.28 0.20
N SER A 90 -9.64 -21.85 -0.22
CA SER A 90 -8.36 -21.72 0.48
C SER A 90 -7.85 -20.28 0.47
N LEU A 91 -8.02 -19.53 -0.64
CA LEU A 91 -7.61 -18.12 -0.71
C LEU A 91 -8.31 -17.28 0.36
N TRP A 92 -9.64 -17.33 0.38
CA TRP A 92 -10.44 -16.48 1.28
C TRP A 92 -10.27 -16.90 2.74
N SER A 93 -10.07 -18.19 3.01
CA SER A 93 -9.72 -18.69 4.35
C SER A 93 -8.39 -18.11 4.83
N THR A 94 -7.34 -18.18 4.00
CA THR A 94 -6.02 -17.62 4.34
C THR A 94 -6.07 -16.10 4.50
N MET A 95 -6.77 -15.39 3.60
CA MET A 95 -6.96 -13.94 3.72
C MET A 95 -7.76 -13.55 4.96
N GLY A 96 -8.80 -14.30 5.30
CA GLY A 96 -9.58 -14.09 6.52
C GLY A 96 -8.74 -14.30 7.78
N LEU A 97 -7.97 -15.37 7.83
CA LEU A 97 -7.05 -15.65 8.94
C LEU A 97 -5.96 -14.56 9.07
N TYR A 98 -5.37 -14.12 7.95
CA TYR A 98 -4.46 -12.98 7.93
C TYR A 98 -5.11 -11.72 8.49
N MET A 99 -6.26 -11.32 7.94
CA MET A 99 -6.89 -10.04 8.27
C MET A 99 -7.40 -9.99 9.70
N PHE A 100 -8.19 -10.98 10.11
CA PHE A 100 -8.94 -10.92 11.38
C PHE A 100 -8.13 -11.45 12.56
N SER A 101 -7.17 -12.35 12.35
CA SER A 101 -6.39 -12.93 13.45
C SER A 101 -5.00 -12.32 13.62
N PHE A 102 -4.43 -11.72 12.57
CA PHE A 102 -3.08 -11.17 12.63
C PHE A 102 -3.04 -9.67 12.35
N HIS A 103 -3.45 -9.22 11.17
CA HIS A 103 -3.32 -7.83 10.75
C HIS A 103 -4.08 -6.87 11.68
N ILE A 104 -5.41 -7.02 11.79
CA ILE A 104 -6.22 -6.09 12.59
C ILE A 104 -5.77 -6.09 14.07
N PRO A 105 -5.59 -7.24 14.74
CA PRO A 105 -5.15 -7.25 16.13
C PRO A 105 -3.75 -6.66 16.35
N LEU A 106 -2.77 -6.98 15.49
CA LEU A 106 -1.39 -6.50 15.68
C LEU A 106 -1.27 -5.02 15.29
N SER A 107 -1.91 -4.59 14.21
CA SER A 107 -1.83 -3.21 13.69
C SER A 107 -2.57 -2.19 14.55
N PHE A 108 -3.80 -2.50 14.99
CA PHE A 108 -4.65 -1.54 15.72
C PHE A 108 -4.72 -1.83 17.23
N GLY A 109 -4.60 -3.09 17.63
CA GLY A 109 -4.69 -3.52 19.03
C GLY A 109 -3.34 -3.71 19.73
N GLY A 110 -2.25 -3.91 18.97
CA GLY A 110 -0.97 -4.38 19.51
C GLY A 110 -0.36 -3.47 20.57
N LEU A 111 -0.38 -2.15 20.36
CA LEU A 111 0.12 -1.18 21.35
C LEU A 111 -0.68 -1.20 22.65
N SER A 112 -2.00 -1.46 22.59
CA SER A 112 -2.84 -1.57 23.79
C SER A 112 -2.45 -2.80 24.62
N ILE A 113 -2.17 -3.93 23.97
CA ILE A 113 -1.68 -5.14 24.62
C ILE A 113 -0.32 -4.89 25.28
N VAL A 114 0.61 -4.22 24.58
CA VAL A 114 1.92 -3.89 25.14
C VAL A 114 1.80 -2.98 26.37
N SER A 115 0.93 -1.97 26.32
CA SER A 115 0.68 -1.09 27.48
C SER A 115 0.17 -1.86 28.70
N GLN A 116 -0.73 -2.83 28.48
CA GLN A 116 -1.23 -3.70 29.55
C GLN A 116 -0.14 -4.62 30.11
N LEU A 117 0.70 -5.20 29.24
CA LEU A 117 1.82 -6.06 29.65
C LEU A 117 2.88 -5.31 30.45
N LEU A 118 3.12 -4.04 30.12
CA LEU A 118 4.08 -3.18 30.81
C LEU A 118 3.47 -2.50 32.06
N HIS A 119 2.19 -2.73 32.36
CA HIS A 119 1.46 -2.10 33.46
C HIS A 119 1.55 -0.57 33.46
N THR A 120 1.60 0.06 32.29
CA THR A 120 1.67 1.52 32.12
C THR A 120 0.39 2.04 31.48
N SER A 121 -0.04 3.24 31.91
CA SER A 121 -1.22 3.91 31.36
C SER A 121 -0.95 4.62 30.02
N SER A 122 0.33 4.92 29.75
CA SER A 122 0.78 5.56 28.52
C SER A 122 2.22 5.13 28.23
N LEU A 123 2.45 4.64 27.01
CA LEU A 123 3.80 4.32 26.53
C LEU A 123 4.51 5.60 26.11
N ASP A 124 5.78 5.75 26.47
CA ASP A 124 6.61 6.82 25.89
C ASP A 124 6.84 6.58 24.39
N HIS A 125 7.22 7.63 23.66
CA HIS A 125 7.35 7.57 22.20
C HIS A 125 8.43 6.59 21.71
N GLN A 126 9.50 6.35 22.47
CA GLN A 126 10.53 5.37 22.09
C GLN A 126 9.99 3.95 22.25
N THR A 127 9.34 3.67 23.38
CA THR A 127 8.70 2.37 23.62
C THR A 127 7.61 2.08 22.60
N GLN A 128 6.80 3.08 22.22
CA GLN A 128 5.81 2.94 21.14
C GLN A 128 6.49 2.55 19.81
N ALA A 129 7.53 3.27 19.39
CA ALA A 129 8.22 3.01 18.13
C ALA A 129 8.86 1.61 18.09
N ILE A 130 9.52 1.19 19.17
CA ILE A 130 10.12 -0.15 19.29
C ILE A 130 9.02 -1.23 19.28
N SER A 131 7.92 -0.99 19.98
CA SER A 131 6.81 -1.94 20.05
C SER A 131 6.15 -2.14 18.70
N VAL A 132 5.91 -1.06 17.93
CA VAL A 132 5.42 -1.17 16.55
C VAL A 132 6.40 -1.94 15.69
N LEU A 133 7.71 -1.68 15.79
CA LEU A 133 8.73 -2.42 15.06
C LEU A 133 8.67 -3.93 15.34
N LEU A 134 8.60 -4.32 16.62
CA LEU A 134 8.53 -5.72 17.02
C LEU A 134 7.22 -6.38 16.56
N LEU A 135 6.09 -5.69 16.71
CA LEU A 135 4.79 -6.18 16.25
C LEU A 135 4.77 -6.39 14.73
N GLN A 136 5.38 -5.48 13.96
CA GLN A 136 5.42 -5.59 12.50
C GLN A 136 6.35 -6.72 12.03
N ILE A 137 7.47 -6.94 12.72
CA ILE A 137 8.34 -8.09 12.46
C ILE A 137 7.59 -9.39 12.78
N LEU A 138 6.88 -9.44 13.90
CA LEU A 138 6.08 -10.60 14.28
C LEU A 138 5.00 -10.89 13.23
N GLU A 139 4.26 -9.88 12.79
CA GLU A 139 3.27 -10.00 11.72
C GLU A 139 3.91 -10.54 10.44
N LEU A 140 5.04 -9.97 10.02
CA LEU A 140 5.77 -10.42 8.83
C LEU A 140 6.17 -11.89 8.93
N VAL A 141 6.70 -12.33 10.08
CA VAL A 141 7.09 -13.73 10.28
C VAL A 141 5.88 -14.66 10.25
N VAL A 142 4.83 -14.33 11.00
CA VAL A 142 3.61 -15.16 11.10
C VAL A 142 2.92 -15.27 9.75
N VAL A 143 2.78 -14.16 9.02
CA VAL A 143 2.14 -14.14 7.70
C VAL A 143 2.99 -14.88 6.67
N SER A 144 4.32 -14.72 6.70
CA SER A 144 5.21 -15.48 5.82
C SER A 144 5.09 -16.99 6.04
N LEU A 145 4.96 -17.43 7.30
CA LEU A 145 4.70 -18.83 7.64
C LEU A 145 3.31 -19.27 7.17
N LEU A 146 2.28 -18.49 7.46
CA LEU A 146 0.90 -18.76 7.03
C LEU A 146 0.80 -18.95 5.52
N LEU A 147 1.41 -18.05 4.75
CA LEU A 147 1.42 -18.11 3.28
C LEU A 147 2.19 -19.32 2.77
N ARG A 148 3.30 -19.71 3.42
CA ARG A 148 4.04 -20.94 3.07
C ARG A 148 3.24 -22.21 3.32
N PHE A 149 2.44 -22.27 4.39
CA PHE A 149 1.62 -23.44 4.70
C PHE A 149 0.31 -23.48 3.91
N SER A 150 -0.26 -22.33 3.57
CA SER A 150 -1.51 -22.23 2.81
C SER A 150 -1.31 -22.44 1.31
N ALA A 151 -0.13 -22.13 0.78
CA ALA A 151 0.18 -22.31 -0.62
C ALA A 151 0.33 -23.81 -0.96
N LYS A 152 -0.75 -24.42 -1.46
CA LYS A 152 -0.67 -25.74 -2.13
C LYS A 152 0.36 -25.67 -3.29
N PRO A 153 1.17 -26.71 -3.52
CA PRO A 153 2.18 -26.72 -4.58
C PRO A 153 1.46 -26.76 -5.94
N PRO A 154 1.29 -25.61 -6.61
CA PRO A 154 2.39 -25.03 -7.40
C PRO A 154 2.73 -23.56 -7.10
N TYR A 155 2.10 -22.92 -6.10
CA TYR A 155 2.36 -21.51 -5.77
C TYR A 155 3.61 -21.36 -4.91
N LYS A 156 4.80 -21.47 -5.50
CA LYS A 156 6.02 -21.00 -4.84
C LYS A 156 5.98 -19.47 -4.76
N ILE A 157 5.41 -18.93 -3.68
CA ILE A 157 5.43 -17.48 -3.36
C ILE A 157 6.87 -16.95 -3.33
N PHE A 158 7.84 -17.82 -3.05
CA PHE A 158 9.27 -17.50 -2.92
C PHE A 158 10.19 -18.09 -4.01
N SER A 159 9.71 -18.72 -5.09
CA SER A 159 10.66 -19.23 -6.11
C SER A 159 11.37 -18.14 -6.89
N ASN A 160 10.86 -16.91 -6.88
CA ASN A 160 11.31 -15.86 -7.78
C ASN A 160 12.09 -14.73 -7.08
N VAL A 161 12.53 -14.93 -5.83
CA VAL A 161 13.57 -14.05 -5.27
C VAL A 161 14.95 -14.43 -5.83
N GLU A 162 15.17 -15.68 -6.26
CA GLU A 162 16.52 -16.16 -6.60
C GLU A 162 16.65 -16.92 -7.94
N ALA A 163 15.56 -17.27 -8.64
CA ALA A 163 15.70 -18.05 -9.87
C ALA A 163 14.60 -17.76 -10.90
N ASP A 164 14.61 -16.55 -11.47
CA ASP A 164 14.06 -16.36 -12.81
C ASP A 164 15.09 -15.66 -13.70
N THR A 165 16.22 -16.35 -13.85
CA THR A 165 17.14 -16.13 -14.96
C THR A 165 16.54 -16.74 -16.21
N MET A 166 15.46 -16.17 -16.77
CA MET A 166 15.07 -16.40 -18.17
C MET A 166 14.11 -15.28 -18.67
N THR A 167 14.64 -14.45 -19.58
CA THR A 167 14.01 -14.05 -20.87
C THR A 167 12.80 -13.10 -20.94
N ASN A 168 12.60 -12.14 -20.02
CA ASN A 168 11.81 -10.96 -20.36
C ASN A 168 12.55 -9.64 -20.04
N GLU A 169 12.90 -8.90 -21.10
CA GLU A 169 13.74 -7.68 -21.12
C GLU A 169 13.10 -6.44 -20.45
N ARG A 170 12.07 -6.63 -19.62
CA ARG A 170 11.41 -5.52 -18.92
C ARG A 170 12.26 -5.13 -17.71
N ASN A 171 13.02 -4.04 -17.86
CA ASN A 171 13.83 -3.50 -16.79
C ASN A 171 12.94 -3.01 -15.63
N TRP A 172 12.83 -3.85 -14.59
CA TRP A 172 11.98 -3.59 -13.43
C TRP A 172 12.40 -2.33 -12.67
N LEU A 173 13.69 -1.97 -12.68
CA LEU A 173 14.16 -0.72 -12.06
C LEU A 173 13.59 0.50 -12.79
N LEU A 174 13.65 0.47 -14.12
CA LEU A 174 13.11 1.55 -14.95
C LEU A 174 11.58 1.63 -14.78
N ALA A 175 10.91 0.48 -14.74
CA ALA A 175 9.48 0.41 -14.43
C ALA A 175 9.16 0.99 -13.04
N SER A 176 9.98 0.72 -12.03
CA SER A 176 9.83 1.31 -10.69
C SER A 176 9.98 2.83 -10.71
N VAL A 177 10.96 3.38 -11.44
CA VAL A 177 11.16 4.83 -11.54
C VAL A 177 9.94 5.50 -12.19
N PHE A 178 9.47 4.98 -13.33
CA PHE A 178 8.28 5.52 -13.99
C PHE A 178 7.01 5.31 -13.17
N GLY A 179 6.86 4.15 -12.54
CA GLY A 179 5.73 3.82 -11.67
C GLY A 179 5.67 4.75 -10.46
N PHE A 180 6.81 5.04 -9.84
CA PHE A 180 6.90 6.01 -8.74
C PHE A 180 6.55 7.43 -9.18
N GLY A 181 7.11 7.90 -10.31
CA GLY A 181 6.78 9.21 -10.86
C GLY A 181 5.29 9.35 -11.20
N PHE A 182 4.72 8.31 -11.82
CA PHE A 182 3.29 8.24 -12.13
C PHE A 182 2.43 8.23 -10.87
N LEU A 183 2.83 7.47 -9.84
CA LEU A 183 2.14 7.41 -8.55
C LEU A 183 2.09 8.79 -7.89
N VAL A 184 3.23 9.47 -7.77
CA VAL A 184 3.33 10.81 -7.17
C VAL A 184 2.46 11.80 -7.94
N LEU A 185 2.50 11.78 -9.27
CA LEU A 185 1.64 12.64 -10.10
C LEU A 185 0.15 12.37 -9.84
N LEU A 186 -0.26 11.10 -9.81
CA LEU A 186 -1.66 10.73 -9.64
C LEU A 186 -2.18 11.11 -8.24
N VAL A 187 -1.37 10.87 -7.20
CA VAL A 187 -1.64 11.30 -5.81
C VAL A 187 -1.71 12.83 -5.72
N PHE A 188 -0.84 13.55 -6.43
CA PHE A 188 -0.87 15.02 -6.48
C PHE A 188 -2.18 15.54 -7.11
N ILE A 189 -2.56 15.03 -8.28
CA ILE A 189 -3.78 15.43 -8.98
C ILE A 189 -5.03 15.11 -8.16
N THR A 190 -5.10 13.91 -7.58
CA THR A 190 -6.24 13.50 -6.74
C THR A 190 -6.34 14.34 -5.47
N SER A 191 -5.22 14.75 -4.89
CA SER A 191 -5.19 15.68 -3.75
C SER A 191 -5.73 17.07 -4.13
N LEU A 192 -5.38 17.60 -5.31
CA LEU A 192 -5.92 18.88 -5.81
C LEU A 192 -7.44 18.83 -5.97
N ILE A 193 -7.96 17.73 -6.52
CA ILE A 193 -9.40 17.53 -6.70
C ILE A 193 -10.08 17.42 -5.34
N ALA A 194 -9.52 16.64 -4.41
CA ALA A 194 -10.07 16.47 -3.07
C ALA A 194 -10.14 17.81 -2.31
N ASP A 195 -9.07 18.62 -2.36
CA ASP A 195 -9.04 19.93 -1.72
C ASP A 195 -10.06 20.91 -2.33
N SER A 196 -10.31 20.80 -3.64
CA SER A 196 -11.31 21.63 -4.32
C SER A 196 -12.75 21.24 -3.98
N LEU A 197 -13.02 19.98 -3.67
CA LEU A 197 -14.39 19.48 -3.41
C LEU A 197 -14.75 19.49 -1.92
N ILE A 198 -13.80 19.10 -1.05
CA ILE A 198 -14.04 18.81 0.37
C ILE A 198 -13.39 19.89 1.26
N GLY A 199 -12.50 20.69 0.70
CA GLY A 199 -11.71 21.68 1.43
C GLY A 199 -10.37 21.12 1.93
N PRO A 200 -9.40 22.00 2.22
CA PRO A 200 -8.09 21.59 2.69
C PRO A 200 -8.20 20.98 4.10
N LYS A 201 -7.78 19.72 4.24
CA LYS A 201 -7.58 19.05 5.53
C LYS A 201 -6.09 18.84 5.74
N ASP A 202 -5.61 19.12 6.96
CA ASP A 202 -4.19 18.98 7.28
C ASP A 202 -3.70 17.54 7.13
N VAL A 203 -2.49 17.42 6.60
CA VAL A 203 -1.80 16.16 6.23
C VAL A 203 -1.07 15.55 7.43
N ASN A 204 -1.09 16.24 8.55
CA ASN A 204 -0.22 15.91 9.66
C ASN A 204 -0.91 14.85 10.51
N ASN A 205 -0.26 13.69 10.65
CA ASN A 205 -0.47 12.86 11.82
C ASN A 205 0.44 13.43 12.93
N PRO A 206 -0.07 14.31 13.81
CA PRO A 206 0.76 14.98 14.82
C PRO A 206 1.42 13.96 15.75
N VAL A 207 0.73 12.85 16.05
CA VAL A 207 1.25 11.77 16.90
C VAL A 207 2.47 11.13 16.25
N LEU A 208 2.38 10.77 14.96
CA LEU A 208 3.53 10.22 14.26
C LEU A 208 4.69 11.22 14.19
N LYS A 209 4.42 12.50 13.92
CA LYS A 209 5.46 13.53 13.91
C LYS A 209 6.15 13.66 15.27
N GLU A 210 5.40 13.66 16.35
CA GLU A 210 5.94 13.71 17.72
C GLU A 210 6.81 12.49 18.05
N ILE A 211 6.43 11.29 17.58
CA ILE A 211 7.24 10.08 17.75
C ILE A 211 8.51 10.14 16.92
N LEU A 212 8.45 10.61 15.67
CA LEU A 212 9.63 10.77 14.82
C LEU A 212 10.64 11.76 15.42
N LEU A 213 10.15 12.82 16.06
CA LEU A 213 10.98 13.85 16.68
C LEU A 213 11.44 13.52 18.11
N SER A 214 10.94 12.43 18.72
CA SER A 214 11.28 12.09 20.11
C SER A 214 12.71 11.58 20.30
N GLY A 215 13.39 11.16 19.23
CA GLY A 215 14.78 10.70 19.28
C GLY A 215 15.20 9.86 18.07
N SER A 216 16.52 9.64 17.96
CA SER A 216 17.12 8.88 16.85
C SER A 216 16.66 7.43 16.78
N ILE A 217 16.42 6.80 17.95
CA ILE A 217 15.90 5.43 18.04
C ILE A 217 14.49 5.35 17.46
N SER A 218 13.57 6.23 17.89
CA SER A 218 12.20 6.29 17.36
C SER A 218 12.19 6.56 15.86
N LEU A 219 12.97 7.55 15.41
CA LEU A 219 13.09 7.87 13.98
C LEU A 219 13.54 6.66 13.17
N THR A 220 14.57 5.95 13.63
CA THR A 220 15.11 4.76 12.96
C THR A 220 14.08 3.65 12.94
N ALA A 221 13.46 3.34 14.07
CA ALA A 221 12.44 2.29 14.20
C ALA A 221 11.24 2.57 13.28
N CYS A 222 10.67 3.79 13.33
CA CYS A 222 9.55 4.17 12.47
C CYS A 222 9.93 4.13 10.99
N SER A 223 11.15 4.58 10.62
CA SER A 223 11.62 4.54 9.23
C SER A 223 11.75 3.10 8.71
N LEU A 224 12.26 2.16 9.53
CA LEU A 224 12.35 0.75 9.17
C LEU A 224 10.96 0.14 8.96
N VAL A 225 10.02 0.43 9.86
CA VAL A 225 8.63 -0.05 9.74
C VAL A 225 7.99 0.50 8.46
N TYR A 226 7.89 1.83 8.33
CA TYR A 226 7.13 2.48 7.26
C TYR A 226 7.74 2.26 5.88
N CYS A 227 9.06 2.29 5.76
CA CYS A 227 9.73 2.29 4.46
C CYS A 227 10.17 0.89 4.01
N ILE A 228 10.26 -0.08 4.92
CA ILE A 228 10.80 -1.41 4.59
C ILE A 228 9.84 -2.53 4.98
N ILE A 229 9.55 -2.69 6.27
CA ILE A 229 8.86 -3.88 6.77
C ILE A 229 7.40 -3.89 6.31
N THR A 230 6.69 -2.77 6.45
CA THR A 230 5.28 -2.66 6.04
C THR A 230 5.13 -2.83 4.52
N PRO A 231 5.86 -2.11 3.65
CA PRO A 231 5.81 -2.35 2.21
C PRO A 231 6.13 -3.80 1.84
N PHE A 232 7.14 -4.40 2.45
CA PHE A 232 7.51 -5.78 2.16
C PHE A 232 6.39 -6.77 2.52
N LEU A 233 5.81 -6.63 3.72
CA LEU A 233 4.67 -7.44 4.16
C LEU A 233 3.48 -7.27 3.22
N GLU A 234 3.06 -6.03 3.00
CA GLU A 234 1.85 -5.72 2.23
C GLU A 234 1.99 -6.17 0.77
N GLU A 235 3.12 -5.89 0.12
CA GLU A 235 3.32 -6.38 -1.25
C GLU A 235 3.30 -7.91 -1.32
N THR A 236 3.92 -8.59 -0.35
CA THR A 236 3.91 -10.06 -0.31
C THR A 236 2.49 -10.61 -0.23
N VAL A 237 1.63 -10.02 0.61
CA VAL A 237 0.23 -10.45 0.75
C VAL A 237 -0.62 -10.04 -0.44
N TYR A 238 -0.67 -8.76 -0.77
CA TYR A 238 -1.65 -8.25 -1.74
C TYR A 238 -1.24 -8.49 -3.18
N ARG A 239 0.05 -8.47 -3.51
CA ARG A 239 0.56 -8.66 -4.88
C ARG A 239 1.05 -10.09 -5.08
N GLY A 240 1.94 -10.53 -4.20
CA GLY A 240 2.58 -11.85 -4.28
C GLY A 240 1.60 -13.01 -4.08
N PHE A 241 0.60 -12.84 -3.23
CA PHE A 241 -0.42 -13.86 -2.94
C PHE A 241 -1.78 -13.51 -3.57
N LEU A 242 -2.48 -12.49 -3.07
CA LEU A 242 -3.87 -12.20 -3.45
C LEU A 242 -4.03 -11.90 -4.94
N LEU A 243 -3.31 -10.91 -5.49
CA LEU A 243 -3.39 -10.55 -6.90
C LEU A 243 -2.97 -11.71 -7.81
N LYS A 244 -1.84 -12.36 -7.49
CA LYS A 244 -1.35 -13.51 -8.25
C LYS A 244 -2.37 -14.66 -8.29
N TYR A 245 -3.02 -14.94 -7.17
CA TYR A 245 -4.04 -15.97 -7.07
C TYR A 245 -5.33 -15.57 -7.80
N LEU A 246 -5.79 -14.33 -7.67
CA LEU A 246 -6.98 -13.88 -8.41
C LEU A 246 -6.72 -13.93 -9.91
N ALA A 247 -5.55 -13.48 -10.38
CA ALA A 247 -5.19 -13.47 -11.79
C ALA A 247 -5.08 -14.87 -12.44
N SER A 248 -4.98 -15.94 -11.65
CA SER A 248 -5.02 -17.32 -12.15
C SER A 248 -6.44 -17.91 -12.25
N THR A 249 -7.46 -17.15 -11.83
CA THR A 249 -8.87 -17.57 -11.85
C THR A 249 -9.77 -16.60 -12.62
N MET A 250 -9.27 -15.40 -12.94
CA MET A 250 -9.99 -14.36 -13.68
C MET A 250 -9.02 -13.47 -14.44
N GLU A 251 -9.56 -12.64 -15.33
CA GLU A 251 -8.79 -11.67 -16.11
C GLU A 251 -8.00 -10.71 -15.20
N TRP A 252 -6.74 -10.44 -15.56
CA TRP A 252 -5.83 -9.63 -14.75
C TRP A 252 -6.37 -8.24 -14.34
N PRO A 253 -7.17 -7.50 -15.16
CA PRO A 253 -7.72 -6.22 -14.72
C PRO A 253 -8.74 -6.38 -13.60
N GLN A 254 -9.53 -7.46 -13.61
CA GLN A 254 -10.51 -7.74 -12.54
C GLN A 254 -9.78 -8.12 -11.26
N ALA A 255 -8.76 -8.98 -11.35
CA ALA A 255 -7.90 -9.34 -10.24
C ALA A 255 -7.21 -8.11 -9.62
N LEU A 256 -6.72 -7.20 -10.47
CA LEU A 256 -6.09 -5.93 -10.06
C LEU A 256 -7.07 -5.03 -9.29
N LEU A 257 -8.28 -4.84 -9.81
CA LEU A 257 -9.31 -4.01 -9.17
C LEU A 257 -9.69 -4.58 -7.79
N ILE A 258 -9.94 -5.89 -7.71
CA ILE A 258 -10.35 -6.56 -6.46
C ILE A 258 -9.22 -6.51 -5.43
N SER A 259 -7.98 -6.86 -5.82
CA SER A 259 -6.83 -6.80 -4.90
C SER A 259 -6.59 -5.37 -4.38
N SER A 260 -6.68 -4.36 -5.25
CA SER A 260 -6.49 -2.96 -4.87
C SER A 260 -7.60 -2.46 -3.93
N ALA A 261 -8.84 -2.91 -4.13
CA ALA A 261 -9.96 -2.57 -3.26
C ALA A 261 -9.80 -3.21 -1.87
N ILE A 262 -9.37 -4.46 -1.81
CA ILE A 262 -9.10 -5.18 -0.55
C ILE A 262 -7.92 -4.54 0.20
N PHE A 263 -6.82 -4.22 -0.51
CA PHE A 263 -5.69 -3.46 0.05
C PHE A 263 -6.17 -2.16 0.70
N SER A 264 -6.96 -1.37 -0.03
CA SER A 264 -7.50 -0.12 0.49
C SER A 264 -8.45 -0.30 1.68
N ALA A 265 -9.28 -1.35 1.66
CA ALA A 265 -10.22 -1.63 2.75
C ALA A 265 -9.51 -2.09 4.03
N ALA A 266 -8.39 -2.81 3.91
CA ALA A 266 -7.62 -3.32 5.04
C ALA A 266 -7.07 -2.21 5.96
N HIS A 267 -6.92 -1.00 5.41
CA HIS A 267 -6.45 0.17 6.15
C HIS A 267 -7.51 0.79 7.06
N LEU A 268 -8.78 0.35 6.95
CA LEU A 268 -9.91 0.81 7.77
C LEU A 268 -10.08 2.34 7.81
N SER A 269 -9.64 3.04 6.76
CA SER A 269 -9.74 4.49 6.62
C SER A 269 -10.67 4.86 5.46
N GLY A 270 -11.91 5.21 5.79
CA GLY A 270 -12.90 5.64 4.79
C GLY A 270 -12.48 6.91 4.05
N GLU A 271 -11.81 7.85 4.73
CA GLU A 271 -11.36 9.11 4.13
C GLU A 271 -10.24 8.89 3.10
N ASN A 272 -9.33 7.95 3.37
CA ASN A 272 -8.18 7.69 2.49
C ASN A 272 -8.45 6.57 1.48
N PHE A 273 -9.63 5.96 1.50
CA PHE A 273 -9.94 4.79 0.68
C PHE A 273 -9.65 5.02 -0.80
N LEU A 274 -10.16 6.10 -1.39
CA LEU A 274 -9.94 6.35 -2.82
C LEU A 274 -8.45 6.48 -3.17
N GLN A 275 -7.66 7.10 -2.29
CA GLN A 275 -6.25 7.35 -2.54
C GLN A 275 -5.41 6.09 -2.35
N LEU A 276 -5.72 5.29 -1.32
CA LEU A 276 -5.13 3.97 -1.08
C LEU A 276 -5.49 2.97 -2.19
N PHE A 277 -6.73 3.02 -2.70
CA PHE A 277 -7.14 2.25 -3.87
C PHE A 277 -6.29 2.58 -5.10
N ILE A 278 -6.06 3.87 -5.35
CA ILE A 278 -5.22 4.33 -6.47
C ILE A 278 -3.76 3.89 -6.32
N ILE A 279 -3.19 4.03 -5.12
CA ILE A 279 -1.86 3.48 -4.80
C ILE A 279 -1.86 1.97 -5.07
N GLY A 280 -2.91 1.29 -4.61
CA GLY A 280 -3.27 -0.10 -4.87
C GLY A 280 -3.06 -0.50 -6.33
N LEU A 281 -3.73 0.24 -7.23
CA LEU A 281 -3.74 0.02 -8.66
C LEU A 281 -2.36 0.22 -9.29
N VAL A 282 -1.64 1.28 -8.95
CA VAL A 282 -0.32 1.55 -9.56
C VAL A 282 0.69 0.46 -9.19
N LEU A 283 0.72 0.08 -7.92
CA LEU A 283 1.57 -1.00 -7.41
C LEU A 283 1.22 -2.35 -8.06
N GLY A 284 -0.06 -2.68 -8.13
CA GLY A 284 -0.53 -3.90 -8.80
C GLY A 284 -0.24 -3.91 -10.31
N CYS A 285 -0.44 -2.79 -11.02
CA CYS A 285 -0.06 -2.63 -12.42
C CYS A 285 1.44 -2.86 -12.64
N SER A 286 2.28 -2.31 -11.77
CA SER A 286 3.72 -2.53 -11.83
C SER A 286 4.08 -4.01 -11.69
N TYR A 287 3.42 -4.72 -10.77
CA TYR A 287 3.61 -6.16 -10.61
C TYR A 287 3.11 -6.95 -11.83
N CYS A 288 1.91 -6.66 -12.36
CA CYS A 288 1.39 -7.31 -13.56
C CYS A 288 2.31 -7.11 -14.78
N TRP A 289 2.87 -5.90 -14.94
CA TRP A 289 3.76 -5.58 -16.06
C TRP A 289 5.15 -6.21 -15.95
N THR A 290 5.74 -6.19 -14.76
CA THR A 290 7.13 -6.63 -14.54
C THR A 290 7.25 -8.10 -14.14
N GLY A 291 6.20 -8.69 -13.56
CA GLY A 291 6.24 -10.01 -12.91
C GLY A 291 7.11 -10.03 -11.64
N LYS A 292 7.70 -8.90 -11.22
CA LYS A 292 8.66 -8.83 -10.11
C LYS A 292 8.09 -8.07 -8.93
N LEU A 293 7.99 -8.75 -7.79
CA LEU A 293 7.50 -8.14 -6.56
C LEU A 293 8.40 -6.98 -6.10
N SER A 294 9.71 -7.08 -6.37
CA SER A 294 10.69 -6.04 -6.08
C SER A 294 10.34 -4.68 -6.69
N SER A 295 9.65 -4.65 -7.85
CA SER A 295 9.25 -3.38 -8.45
C SER A 295 8.16 -2.70 -7.64
N SER A 296 7.13 -3.45 -7.23
CA SER A 296 6.05 -2.95 -6.38
C SER A 296 6.59 -2.52 -5.01
N ILE A 297 7.45 -3.33 -4.38
CA ILE A 297 8.08 -3.01 -3.09
C ILE A 297 8.88 -1.71 -3.20
N ALA A 298 9.70 -1.55 -4.25
CA ALA A 298 10.50 -0.35 -4.42
C ALA A 298 9.63 0.92 -4.56
N ILE A 299 8.57 0.88 -5.39
CA ILE A 299 7.66 2.02 -5.57
C ILE A 299 6.98 2.36 -4.23
N HIS A 300 6.49 1.34 -3.51
CA HIS A 300 5.80 1.53 -2.24
C HIS A 300 6.73 2.08 -1.16
N SER A 301 7.92 1.50 -0.99
CA SER A 301 8.96 1.98 -0.08
C SER A 301 9.35 3.43 -0.36
N MET A 302 9.55 3.80 -1.63
CA MET A 302 9.86 5.18 -2.02
C MET A 302 8.71 6.15 -1.71
N TYR A 303 7.47 5.73 -1.94
CA TYR A 303 6.28 6.53 -1.63
C TYR A 303 6.13 6.76 -0.12
N ASN A 304 6.33 5.71 0.68
CA ASN A 304 6.27 5.83 2.14
C ASN A 304 7.42 6.69 2.67
N ALA A 305 8.63 6.55 2.14
CA ALA A 305 9.77 7.38 2.50
C ALA A 305 9.53 8.86 2.16
N LEU A 306 8.99 9.15 0.97
CA LEU A 306 8.60 10.51 0.60
C LEU A 306 7.59 11.09 1.59
N THR A 307 6.59 10.31 1.99
CA THR A 307 5.57 10.83 2.90
C THR A 307 6.09 11.00 4.33
N LEU A 308 6.95 10.10 4.79
CA LEU A 308 7.63 10.24 6.07
C LEU A 308 8.46 11.52 6.11
N LEU A 309 9.22 11.80 5.04
CA LEU A 309 10.00 13.02 4.89
C LEU A 309 9.12 14.28 4.89
N ILE A 310 7.98 14.24 4.20
CA ILE A 310 7.00 15.33 4.21
C ILE A 310 6.51 15.57 5.65
N THR A 311 6.17 14.52 6.39
CA THR A 311 5.68 14.61 7.77
C THR A 311 6.72 15.20 8.73
N LEU A 312 8.00 14.87 8.52
CA LEU A 312 9.12 15.44 9.27
C LEU A 312 9.30 16.95 9.00
N THR A 313 8.97 17.41 7.80
CA THR A 313 9.24 18.80 7.34
C THR A 313 8.03 19.73 7.39
N SER A 314 6.81 19.20 7.49
CA SER A 314 5.53 19.94 7.55
C SER A 314 5.26 20.59 8.90
#